data_AF-A0A959WPM5-F1
#
_entry.id   AF-A0A959WPM5-F1
#
_cell.length_a   1.000
_cell.length_b   1.000
_cell.length_c   1.000
_cell.angle_alpha   90.00
_cell.angle_beta   90.00
_cell.angle_gamma   90.00
#
_symmetry.space_group_name_H-M   'P 1'
#
loop_
_entity.id
_entity.type
_entity.pdbx_description
1 polymer ?
#
loop_
_entity_poly.entity_id
_entity_poly.type
_entity_poly.pdbx_seq_one_letter_code
_entity_poly.pdbx_strand_id
1 'polypeptide(L)'
;MPRHAREAMLRGIETNTIIVGAYTDPISGGICPMLAAHRNGGRINLASFARSWDRYTDADRPRPATQRELRTLVALLESSLVDEVPPTGVPKPARAPQRRRVPLRIRRVRHARDADAPEPVGVA
;
A
#
# COMPACT_ATOMS: atom_id res chain seq x y z
N MET A 1 8.72 0.89 7.67
CA MET A 1 7.67 1.75 8.28
C MET A 1 7.76 1.58 9.79
N PRO A 2 7.67 2.65 10.61
CA PRO A 2 7.71 2.54 12.07
C PRO A 2 6.57 1.71 12.67
N ARG A 3 6.78 1.16 13.88
CA ARG A 3 5.81 0.33 14.61
C ARG A 3 4.49 1.04 14.88
N HIS A 4 4.55 2.22 15.52
CA HIS A 4 3.37 3.01 15.90
C HIS A 4 2.46 3.33 14.70
N ALA A 5 3.03 3.44 13.49
CA ALA A 5 2.26 3.73 12.31
C ALA A 5 1.59 2.51 11.68
N ARG A 6 2.19 1.31 11.81
CA ARG A 6 1.51 0.05 11.47
C ARG A 6 0.30 -0.15 12.37
N GLU A 7 0.47 0.07 13.67
CA GLU A 7 -0.63 -0.01 14.65
C GLU A 7 -1.72 1.03 14.38
N ALA A 8 -1.33 2.28 14.09
CA ALA A 8 -2.29 3.31 13.72
C ALA A 8 -3.02 2.96 12.40
N MET A 9 -2.33 2.34 11.44
CA MET A 9 -2.95 1.87 10.20
C MET A 9 -3.97 0.76 10.46
N LEU A 10 -3.66 -0.21 11.33
CA LEU A 10 -4.61 -1.26 11.73
C LEU A 10 -5.88 -0.66 12.35
N ARG A 11 -5.74 0.23 13.34
CA ARG A 11 -6.89 0.97 13.92
C ARG A 11 -7.66 1.78 12.88
N GLY A 12 -6.95 2.35 11.92
CA GLY A 12 -7.54 3.10 10.81
C GLY A 12 -8.36 2.23 9.87
N ILE A 13 -7.89 1.02 9.56
CA ILE A 13 -8.59 0.07 8.69
C ILE A 13 -9.90 -0.40 9.33
N GLU A 14 -9.93 -0.60 10.65
CA GLU A 14 -11.14 -1.03 11.37
C GLU A 14 -12.26 0.02 11.37
N THR A 15 -11.90 1.30 11.34
CA THR A 15 -12.84 2.42 11.58
C THR A 15 -13.20 3.20 10.31
N ASN A 16 -12.58 2.88 9.16
CA ASN A 16 -12.75 3.66 7.94
C ASN A 16 -12.94 2.77 6.72
N THR A 17 -13.71 3.24 5.75
CA THR A 17 -13.71 2.67 4.39
C THR A 17 -12.37 2.95 3.73
N ILE A 18 -11.64 1.88 3.43
CA ILE A 18 -10.32 1.98 2.81
C ILE A 18 -10.44 1.91 1.30
N ILE A 19 -9.75 2.83 0.61
CA ILE A 19 -9.67 2.89 -0.85
C ILE A 19 -8.24 2.65 -1.34
N VAL A 20 -8.14 2.39 -2.64
CA VAL A 20 -6.91 2.28 -3.43
C VAL A 20 -6.94 3.29 -4.58
N GLY A 21 -5.78 3.68 -5.10
CA GLY A 21 -5.66 4.54 -6.28
C GLY A 21 -5.87 6.04 -6.03
N ALA A 22 -6.13 6.46 -4.79
CA ALA A 22 -6.22 7.87 -4.40
C ALA A 22 -5.99 8.08 -2.89
N TYR A 23 -5.82 9.34 -2.50
CA TYR A 23 -5.64 9.74 -1.10
C TYR A 23 -6.98 9.77 -0.32
N THR A 24 -8.01 10.28 -0.97
CA THR A 24 -9.41 10.36 -0.51
C THR A 24 -10.30 10.22 -1.73
N ASP A 25 -11.47 9.62 -1.57
CA ASP A 25 -12.49 9.57 -2.62
C ASP A 25 -13.80 10.16 -2.08
N PRO A 26 -14.23 11.35 -2.54
CA PRO A 26 -15.48 11.97 -2.11
C PRO A 26 -16.71 11.14 -2.48
N ILE A 27 -16.64 10.32 -3.53
CA ILE A 27 -17.78 9.55 -4.04
C ILE A 27 -18.07 8.37 -3.12
N SER A 28 -17.06 7.55 -2.81
CA SER A 28 -17.20 6.45 -1.84
C SER A 28 -17.11 6.89 -0.38
N GLY A 29 -16.65 8.12 -0.12
CA GLY A 29 -16.32 8.60 1.23
C GLY A 29 -15.08 7.94 1.84
N GLY A 30 -14.36 7.14 1.07
CA GLY A 30 -13.24 6.35 1.57
C GLY A 30 -11.91 7.09 1.58
N ILE A 31 -10.96 6.56 2.36
CA ILE A 31 -9.63 7.15 2.54
C ILE A 31 -8.53 6.12 2.32
N CYS A 32 -7.34 6.58 1.92
CA CYS A 32 -6.21 5.68 1.77
C CYS A 32 -5.75 5.15 3.14
N PRO A 33 -5.09 3.97 3.19
CA PRO A 33 -4.60 3.39 4.45
C PRO A 33 -3.67 4.32 5.23
N MET A 34 -2.91 5.17 4.53
CA MET A 34 -2.01 6.11 5.19
C MET A 34 -2.75 7.25 5.86
N LEU A 35 -3.81 7.77 5.24
CA LEU A 35 -4.64 8.81 5.85
C LEU A 35 -5.40 8.25 7.05
N ALA A 36 -5.86 6.99 6.94
CA ALA A 36 -6.45 6.27 8.07
C ALA A 36 -5.46 6.15 9.24
N ALA A 37 -4.20 5.78 8.95
CA ALA A 37 -3.14 5.74 9.94
C ALA A 37 -2.86 7.13 10.53
N HIS A 38 -2.79 8.17 9.69
CA HIS A 38 -2.49 9.53 10.12
C HIS A 38 -3.53 10.06 11.10
N ARG A 39 -4.81 9.86 10.81
CA ARG A 39 -5.94 10.20 11.70
C ARG A 39 -5.87 9.47 13.04
N ASN A 40 -5.26 8.28 13.06
CA ASN A 40 -5.05 7.45 14.25
C ASN A 40 -3.68 7.66 14.92
N GLY A 41 -3.03 8.80 14.67
CA GLY A 41 -1.77 9.20 15.32
C GLY A 41 -0.50 8.76 14.58
N GLY A 42 -0.62 8.15 13.40
CA GLY A 42 0.50 7.81 12.51
C GLY A 42 1.10 9.05 11.86
N ARG A 43 1.90 9.83 12.60
CA ARG A 43 2.56 11.06 12.11
C ARG A 43 3.75 10.73 11.20
N ILE A 44 3.50 10.16 10.03
CA ILE A 44 4.55 9.82 9.08
C ILE A 44 4.18 10.10 7.62
N ASN A 45 5.17 10.52 6.84
CA ASN A 45 5.07 10.63 5.39
C ASN A 45 5.47 9.30 4.75
N LEU A 46 4.47 8.59 4.23
CA LEU A 46 4.60 7.25 3.68
C LEU A 46 4.35 7.20 2.17
N ALA A 47 4.59 8.27 1.42
CA ALA A 47 4.31 8.30 -0.03
C ALA A 47 4.91 7.11 -0.84
N SER A 48 5.96 6.45 -0.35
CA SER A 48 6.46 5.20 -0.93
C SER A 48 5.55 3.99 -0.69
N PHE A 49 4.91 3.90 0.49
CA PHE A 49 3.93 2.87 0.81
C PHE A 49 2.67 3.02 -0.03
N ALA A 50 2.06 4.21 -0.10
CA ALA A 50 0.86 4.44 -0.93
C ALA A 50 1.09 3.97 -2.38
N ARG A 51 2.21 4.40 -2.99
CA ARG A 51 2.58 3.96 -4.35
C ARG A 51 2.81 2.45 -4.48
N SER A 52 3.30 1.80 -3.43
CA SER A 52 3.53 0.35 -3.44
C SER A 52 2.22 -0.40 -3.26
N TRP A 53 1.32 0.13 -2.44
CA TRP A 53 -0.02 -0.38 -2.22
C TRP A 53 -0.89 -0.29 -3.47
N ASP A 54 -0.93 0.88 -4.10
CA ASP A 54 -1.68 1.08 -5.36
C ASP A 54 -1.14 0.18 -6.49
N ARG A 55 0.17 -0.05 -6.53
CA ARG A 55 0.77 -1.01 -7.46
C ARG A 55 0.40 -2.46 -7.12
N TYR A 56 0.33 -2.82 -5.85
CA TYR A 56 -0.05 -4.17 -5.42
C TYR A 56 -1.50 -4.49 -5.79
N THR A 57 -2.39 -3.51 -5.71
CA THR A 57 -3.82 -3.64 -6.04
C THR A 57 -4.15 -3.35 -7.50
N ASP A 58 -3.13 -3.04 -8.31
CA ASP A 58 -3.24 -2.66 -9.72
C ASP A 58 -4.33 -1.58 -9.95
N ALA A 59 -4.34 -0.58 -9.06
CA ALA A 59 -5.37 0.43 -9.05
C ALA A 59 -5.03 1.61 -9.98
N ASP A 60 -5.71 1.67 -11.13
CA ASP A 60 -5.63 2.81 -12.06
C ASP A 60 -6.62 3.94 -11.75
N ARG A 61 -7.66 3.65 -10.94
CA ARG A 61 -8.68 4.61 -10.51
C ARG A 61 -9.05 4.42 -9.04
N PRO A 62 -9.56 5.47 -8.37
CA PRO A 62 -10.06 5.37 -7.00
C PRO A 62 -11.17 4.32 -6.92
N ARG A 63 -11.01 3.34 -6.03
CA ARG A 63 -12.06 2.37 -5.69
C ARG A 63 -11.92 1.88 -4.26
N PRO A 64 -13.00 1.36 -3.65
CA PRO A 64 -12.90 0.61 -2.41
C PRO A 64 -11.91 -0.56 -2.55
N ALA A 65 -11.12 -0.77 -1.51
CA ALA A 65 -10.29 -1.97 -1.38
C ALA A 65 -11.22 -3.18 -1.22
N THR A 66 -10.92 -4.25 -1.95
CA THR A 66 -11.63 -5.51 -1.82
C THR A 66 -11.32 -6.15 -0.46
N GLN A 67 -12.21 -7.02 0.00
CA GLN A 67 -12.01 -7.76 1.25
C GLN A 67 -10.72 -8.60 1.23
N ARG A 68 -10.32 -9.14 0.07
CA ARG A 68 -9.07 -9.90 -0.07
C ARG A 68 -7.84 -9.00 0.12
N GLU A 69 -7.87 -7.82 -0.48
CA GLU A 69 -6.80 -6.83 -0.34
C GLU A 69 -6.68 -6.38 1.11
N LEU A 70 -7.80 -6.07 1.78
CA LEU A 70 -7.80 -5.67 3.19
C LEU A 70 -7.26 -6.76 4.11
N ARG A 71 -7.70 -8.02 3.95
CA ARG A 71 -7.14 -9.14 4.72
C ARG A 71 -5.65 -9.30 4.50
N THR A 72 -5.17 -9.14 3.26
CA THR A 72 -3.75 -9.23 2.97
C THR A 72 -2.97 -8.10 3.63
N LEU A 73 -3.49 -6.87 3.57
CA LEU A 73 -2.88 -5.71 4.21
C LEU A 73 -2.77 -5.92 5.73
N VAL A 74 -3.86 -6.33 6.39
CA VAL A 74 -3.87 -6.62 7.82
C VAL A 74 -2.86 -7.70 8.18
N ALA A 75 -2.86 -8.83 7.47
CA ALA A 75 -1.93 -9.93 7.73
C ALA A 75 -0.46 -9.50 7.59
N LEU A 76 -0.13 -8.68 6.57
CA LEU A 76 1.23 -8.17 6.38
C LEU A 76 1.64 -7.18 7.49
N LEU A 77 0.71 -6.33 7.95
CA LEU A 77 0.96 -5.40 9.05
C LEU A 77 1.20 -6.16 10.35
N GLU A 78 0.35 -7.13 10.68
CA GLU A 78 0.44 -7.97 11.88
C GLU A 78 1.72 -8.81 11.88
N SER A 79 2.02 -9.52 10.79
CA SER A 79 3.27 -10.29 10.64
C SER A 79 4.49 -9.40 10.86
N SER A 80 4.49 -8.20 10.27
CA SER A 80 5.58 -7.25 10.44
C SER A 80 5.74 -6.77 11.89
N LEU A 81 4.66 -6.73 12.68
CA LEU A 81 4.71 -6.39 14.11
C LEU A 81 5.21 -7.56 14.98
N VAL A 82 4.84 -8.79 14.63
CA VAL A 82 5.31 -10.01 15.31
C VAL A 82 6.82 -10.18 15.14
N ASP A 83 7.34 -9.98 13.93
CA ASP A 83 8.78 -10.11 13.62
C ASP A 83 9.68 -9.12 14.40
N GLU A 84 9.10 -8.07 14.97
CA GLU A 84 9.84 -7.09 15.78
C GLU A 84 9.92 -7.44 17.27
N VAL A 85 9.12 -8.39 17.73
CA VAL A 85 9.20 -8.89 19.11
C VAL A 85 10.42 -9.82 19.19
N PRO A 86 11.46 -9.48 19.98
CA PRO A 86 12.59 -10.40 20.16
C PRO A 86 12.07 -11.72 20.75
N PRO A 87 12.47 -12.88 20.21
CA PRO A 87 12.17 -14.14 20.88
C PRO A 87 12.74 -14.07 22.30
N THR A 88 11.92 -14.33 23.30
CA THR A 88 12.34 -14.42 24.70
C THR A 88 13.49 -15.43 24.79
N GLY A 89 14.70 -14.94 25.07
CA GLY A 89 15.85 -15.78 25.43
C GLY A 89 16.84 -16.18 24.33
N VAL A 90 16.76 -15.67 23.09
CA VAL A 90 17.80 -15.95 22.08
C VAL A 90 18.68 -14.71 21.86
N PRO A 91 19.99 -14.75 22.17
CA PRO A 91 20.88 -13.63 21.90
C PRO A 91 20.93 -13.36 20.39
N LYS A 92 20.58 -12.12 20.01
CA LYS A 92 20.58 -11.66 18.63
C LYS A 92 22.02 -11.75 18.07
N PRO A 93 22.28 -12.53 17.00
CA PRO A 93 23.60 -12.50 16.39
C PRO A 93 23.89 -11.09 15.90
N ALA A 94 25.12 -10.63 16.17
CA ALA A 94 25.59 -9.30 15.78
C ALA A 94 25.30 -9.08 14.29
N ARG A 95 24.62 -7.97 14.00
CA ARG A 95 24.12 -7.59 12.68
C ARG A 95 25.28 -7.60 11.68
N ALA A 96 25.30 -8.59 10.78
CA ALA A 96 26.30 -8.69 9.73
C ALA A 96 26.34 -7.39 8.90
N PRO A 97 27.52 -6.94 8.45
CA PRO A 97 27.65 -5.70 7.68
C PRO A 97 26.76 -5.75 6.45
N GLN A 98 25.97 -4.69 6.25
CA GLN A 98 25.07 -4.54 5.11
C GLN A 98 25.86 -4.67 3.82
N ARG A 99 25.71 -5.81 3.12
CA ARG A 99 26.21 -5.96 1.76
C ARG A 99 25.61 -4.85 0.91
N ARG A 100 26.48 -3.99 0.36
CA ARG A 100 26.15 -2.95 -0.61
C ARG A 100 25.18 -3.51 -1.65
N ARG A 101 23.94 -3.01 -1.67
CA ARG A 101 22.95 -3.38 -2.68
C ARG A 101 23.44 -2.85 -4.04
N VAL A 102 23.75 -3.76 -4.96
CA VAL A 102 24.03 -3.42 -6.35
C VAL A 102 22.71 -2.96 -7.00
N PRO A 103 22.65 -1.81 -7.68
CA PRO A 103 21.42 -1.36 -8.31
C PRO A 103 21.06 -2.27 -9.48
N LEU A 104 19.98 -3.05 -9.33
CA LEU A 104 19.35 -3.75 -10.46
C LEU A 104 18.74 -2.70 -11.40
N ARG A 105 19.37 -2.47 -12.55
CA ARG A 105 18.80 -1.67 -13.64
C ARG A 105 17.66 -2.46 -14.29
N ILE A 106 16.44 -2.28 -13.78
CA ILE A 106 15.24 -2.83 -14.44
C ILE A 106 14.99 -2.01 -15.70
N ARG A 107 15.25 -2.60 -16.86
CA ARG A 107 14.92 -2.04 -18.18
C ARG A 107 13.38 -2.00 -18.27
N ARG A 108 12.77 -0.82 -18.31
CA ARG A 108 11.32 -0.69 -18.59
C ARG A 108 11.04 -1.21 -20.00
N VAL A 109 10.33 -2.33 -20.11
CA VAL A 109 9.65 -2.72 -21.34
C VAL A 109 8.43 -1.81 -21.46
N ARG A 110 8.38 -0.97 -22.50
CA ARG A 110 7.17 -0.22 -22.85
C ARG A 110 6.19 -1.23 -23.44
N HIS A 111 5.09 -1.52 -22.77
CA HIS A 111 3.93 -2.11 -23.45
C HIS A 111 3.27 -1.02 -24.28
N ALA A 112 3.12 -1.29 -25.58
CA ALA A 112 2.38 -0.44 -26.50
C ALA A 112 0.92 -0.36 -26.03
N ARG A 113 0.36 0.85 -26.00
CA ARG A 113 -1.09 1.03 -25.89
C ARG A 113 -1.66 0.68 -27.25
N ASP A 114 -2.44 -0.40 -27.32
CA ASP A 114 -3.31 -0.64 -28.45
C ASP A 114 -4.35 0.48 -28.52
N ALA A 115 -4.33 1.15 -29.66
CA ALA A 115 -5.38 2.02 -30.12
C ALA A 115 -6.50 1.15 -30.66
N ASP A 116 -7.71 1.27 -30.11
CA ASP A 116 -8.93 1.10 -30.88
C ASP A 116 -10.08 1.80 -30.15
N ALA A 117 -10.58 2.88 -30.74
CA ALA A 117 -11.83 3.52 -30.34
C ALA A 117 -12.71 3.52 -31.59
N PRO A 118 -13.93 2.96 -31.56
CA PRO A 118 -14.81 2.97 -32.72
C PRO A 118 -15.40 4.38 -32.94
N GLU A 119 -15.35 4.81 -34.20
CA GLU A 119 -15.92 6.05 -34.74
C GLU A 119 -17.44 6.19 -34.46
N PRO A 120 -17.96 7.40 -34.19
CA PRO A 120 -19.40 7.62 -34.06
C PRO A 120 -20.08 7.64 -35.44
N VAL A 121 -21.09 6.77 -35.60
CA VAL A 121 -22.01 6.75 -36.75
C VAL A 121 -22.85 8.04 -36.76
N GLY A 122 -22.65 8.87 -37.80
CA GLY A 122 -23.57 9.96 -38.12
C GLY A 122 -24.85 9.41 -38.74
N VAL A 123 -26.01 9.82 -38.22
CA VAL A 123 -27.33 9.56 -38.82
C VAL A 123 -27.92 10.89 -39.28
N ALA A 124 -28.07 10.97 -40.61
CA ALA A 124 -28.96 11.76 -41.46
C ALA A 124 -29.26 13.23 -41.11
#